data_AF-A0A9D5DM19-F1
#
_entry.id   AF-A0A9D5DM19-F1
#
_cell.length_a   1.000
_cell.length_b   1.000
_cell.length_c   1.000
_cell.angle_alpha   90.00
_cell.angle_beta   90.00
_cell.angle_gamma   90.00
#
_symmetry.space_group_name_H-M   'P 1'
#
loop_
_entity.id
_entity.type
_entity.pdbx_description
1 polymer ?
#
loop_
_entity_poly.entity_id
_entity_poly.type
_entity_poly.pdbx_seq_one_letter_code
_entity_poly.pdbx_strand_id
1 'polypeptide(L)' 'MPVLMFCSKCGGPKKLSEYVLSQYVTKAPHIYCDLCDSTNLVTEELRQYAFQVKENDNW' A
#
# COMPACT_ATOMS: atom_id res chain seq x y z
N MET A 1 3.17 4.15 -12.18
CA MET A 1 1.71 4.42 -12.15
C MET A 1 1.27 4.55 -10.69
N PRO A 2 0.37 5.47 -10.32
CA PRO A 2 -0.05 5.59 -8.93
C PRO A 2 -0.89 4.37 -8.51
N VAL A 3 -0.45 3.65 -7.49
CA VAL A 3 -1.24 2.57 -6.89
C VAL A 3 -2.28 3.17 -5.97
N LEU A 4 -3.54 2.78 -6.18
CA LEU A 4 -4.66 3.15 -5.32
C LEU A 4 -5.07 1.94 -4.49
N MET A 5 -5.08 2.12 -3.18
CA MET A 5 -5.73 1.19 -2.26
C MET A 5 -7.08 1.79 -1.85
N PHE A 6 -8.14 1.01 -1.94
CA PHE A 6 -9.46 1.43 -1.48
C PHE A 6 -9.75 0.87 -0.10
N CYS A 7 -10.30 1.69 0.78
CA CYS A 7 -10.66 1.24 2.11
C CYS A 7 -11.83 0.26 2.06
N SER A 8 -11.69 -0.91 2.70
CA SER A 8 -12.74 -1.93 2.76
C SER A 8 -13.99 -1.50 3.53
N LYS A 9 -13.88 -0.48 4.40
CA LYS A 9 -14.98 0.03 5.21
C LYS A 9 -15.76 1.16 4.54
N CYS A 10 -15.07 2.21 4.08
CA CYS A 10 -15.71 3.41 3.54
C CYS A 10 -15.55 3.60 2.03
N GLY A 11 -14.79 2.73 1.35
CA GLY A 11 -14.48 2.86 -0.08
C GLY A 11 -13.53 4.02 -0.43
N GLY A 12 -12.97 4.70 0.57
CA GLY A 12 -12.07 5.83 0.39
C GLY A 12 -10.77 5.44 -0.33
N PRO A 13 -10.34 6.16 -1.38
CA PRO A 13 -9.10 5.89 -2.06
C PRO A 13 -7.90 6.45 -1.28
N LYS A 14 -6.82 5.67 -1.21
CA LYS A 14 -5.51 6.08 -0.69
C LYS A 14 -4.45 5.86 -1.77
N LYS A 15 -3.74 6.93 -2.11
CA LYS A 15 -2.60 6.87 -3.02
C LYS A 15 -1.39 6.33 -2.27
N LEU A 16 -0.79 5.27 -2.80
CA LEU A 16 0.46 4.72 -2.29
C LEU A 16 1.59 5.21 -3.21
N SER A 17 2.52 5.98 -2.65
CA SER A 17 3.73 6.38 -3.36
C SER A 17 4.71 5.20 -3.44
N GLU A 18 5.67 5.27 -4.37
CA GLU A 18 6.74 4.26 -4.50
C GLU A 18 7.49 4.09 -3.17
N TYR A 19 7.78 5.18 -2.46
CA TYR A 19 8.37 5.14 -1.12
C TYR A 19 7.51 4.36 -0.11
N VAL A 20 6.19 4.61 -0.08
CA VAL A 20 5.28 3.90 0.83
C VAL A 20 5.24 2.41 0.46
N LEU A 21 5.19 2.09 -0.84
CA LEU A 21 5.23 0.71 -1.32
C LEU A 21 6.54 0.03 -0.87
N SER A 22 7.70 0.56 -1.24
CA SER A 22 8.99 -0.10 -1.03
C SER A 22 9.40 -0.19 0.45
N GLN A 23 9.11 0.84 1.26
CA GLN A 23 9.55 0.91 2.66
C GLN A 23 8.51 0.41 3.66
N TYR A 24 7.22 0.67 3.41
CA TYR A 24 6.16 0.41 4.37
C TYR A 24 5.36 -0.86 4.02
N VAL A 25 4.82 -0.95 2.81
CA VAL A 25 3.95 -2.09 2.41
C VAL A 25 4.68 -3.43 2.43
N THR A 26 5.99 -3.44 2.14
CA THR A 26 6.83 -4.65 2.22
C THR A 26 6.92 -5.25 3.63
N LYS A 27 6.68 -4.46 4.68
CA LYS A 27 6.84 -4.86 6.09
C LYS A 27 5.53 -4.84 6.87
N ALA A 28 4.71 -3.82 6.65
CA ALA A 28 3.51 -3.57 7.43
C ALA A 28 2.39 -4.57 7.07
N PRO A 29 1.71 -5.18 8.06
CA PRO A 29 0.54 -6.04 7.80
C PRO A 29 -0.72 -5.22 7.47
N HIS A 30 -0.72 -3.93 7.81
CA HIS A 30 -1.90 -3.08 7.69
C HIS A 30 -1.59 -1.64 7.25
N ILE A 31 -2.58 -1.00 6.63
CA ILE A 31 -2.57 0.42 6.23
C ILE A 31 -3.85 1.09 6.73
N TYR A 32 -3.71 2.25 7.38
CA TYR A 32 -4.84 3.06 7.85
C TYR A 32 -5.48 3.87 6.72
N CYS A 33 -6.81 3.94 6.73
CA CYS A 33 -7.59 4.82 5.88
C CYS A 33 -7.55 6.26 6.42
N ASP A 34 -7.25 7.24 5.57
CA ASP A 34 -7.17 8.65 5.96
C ASP A 34 -8.53 9.33 6.17
N LEU A 35 -9.64 8.65 5.83
CA LEU A 35 -11.00 9.22 5.89
C LEU A 35 -11.84 8.71 7.06
N CYS A 36 -11.63 7.46 7.49
CA CYS A 36 -12.45 6.85 8.54
C CYS A 36 -11.62 6.10 9.60
N ASP A 37 -10.30 6.28 9.57
CA ASP A 37 -9.30 5.73 10.49
C ASP A 37 -9.32 4.20 10.65
N SER A 38 -10.07 3.49 9.80
CA SER A 38 -10.12 2.04 9.86
C SER A 38 -8.86 1.43 9.27
N THR A 39 -8.46 0.31 9.87
CA THR A 39 -7.34 -0.51 9.42
C THR A 39 -7.73 -1.38 8.23
N ASN A 40 -6.90 -1.37 7.18
CA ASN A 40 -7.05 -2.27 6.03
C ASN A 40 -5.89 -3.27 6.00
N LEU A 41 -6.19 -4.52 5.67
CA LEU A 41 -5.18 -5.55 5.45
C LEU A 41 -4.38 -5.24 4.18
N VAL A 42 -3.07 -5.39 4.26
CA VAL A 42 -2.22 -5.45 3.06
C VAL A 42 -2.43 -6.82 2.43
N THR A 43 -2.94 -6.84 1.21
CA THR A 43 -3.11 -8.08 0.45
C THR A 43 -1.76 -8.61 -0.02
N GLU A 44 -1.69 -9.92 -0.26
CA GLU A 44 -0.48 -10.57 -0.78
C GLU A 44 -0.09 -10.00 -2.15
N GLU A 45 -1.07 -9.74 -3.02
CA GLU A 45 -0.86 -9.10 -4.33
C GLU A 45 -0.21 -7.72 -4.20
N LEU A 46 -0.71 -6.89 -3.28
CA LEU A 46 -0.16 -5.56 -3.04
C LEU A 46 1.27 -5.64 -2.48
N ARG A 47 1.55 -6.65 -1.65
CA ARG A 47 2.88 -6.90 -1.09
C ARG A 47 3.87 -7.37 -2.14
N GLN A 48 3.47 -8.28 -3.03
CA GLN A 48 4.29 -8.73 -4.15
C GLN A 48 4.63 -7.57 -5.09
N TYR A 49 3.64 -6.73 -5.40
CA TYR A 49 3.89 -5.51 -6.17
C TYR A 49 4.89 -4.56 -5.48
N ALA A 50 4.73 -4.36 -4.17
CA ALA A 50 5.65 -3.53 -3.38
C ALA A 50 7.10 -4.07 -3.39
N PHE A 51 7.30 -5.38 -3.43
CA PHE A 51 8.63 -5.98 -3.60
C PHE A 51 9.23 -5.69 -4.97
N GLN A 52 8.44 -5.79 -6.05
CA GLN A 52 8.91 -5.45 -7.40
C GLN A 52 9.34 -3.99 -7.51
N VAL A 53 8.57 -3.07 -6.92
CA VAL A 53 8.93 -1.64 -6.89
C VAL A 53 10.26 -1.44 -6.15
N LYS A 54 10.43 -2.09 -4.99
CA LYS A 54 11.66 -2.00 -4.21
C LYS A 54 12.89 -2.53 -4.96
N GLU A 55 12.75 -3.60 -5.74
CA GLU A 55 13.84 -4.16 -6.54
C GLU A 55 14.25 -3.21 -7.68
N ASN A 56 13.29 -2.57 -8.33
CA ASN A 56 13.54 -1.60 -9.39
C ASN A 56 14.19 -0.29 -8.90
N ASP A 57 13.97 0.10 -7.63
CA ASP A 57 14.59 1.27 -7.00
C ASP A 57 16.09 1.08 -6.67
N ASN A 58 16.62 -0.16 -6.73
CA ASN A 58 18.02 -0.48 -6.34
C ASN A 58 19.01 -0.51 -7.53
N TRP A 59 18.67 0.12 -8.66
CA TRP A 59 19.58 0.33 -9.80
C TRP A 59 20.02 1.79 -9.92
#